data_AF-A0A497Q3B1-F1
#
_entry.id   AF-A0A497Q3B1-F1
#
_cell.length_a   1.000
_cell.length_b   1.000
_cell.length_c   1.000
_cell.angle_alpha   90.00
_cell.angle_beta   90.00
_cell.angle_gamma   90.00
#
_symmetry.space_group_name_H-M   'P 1'
#
loop_
_entity.id
_entity.type
_entity.pdbx_description
1 polymer ?
#
loop_
_entity_poly.entity_id
_entity_poly.type
_entity_poly.pdbx_seq_one_letter_code
_entity_poly.pdbx_strand_id
1 'polypeptide(L)'
;MSVLNKKITNAAIIVLIFAIMITSSNVVMSVKSSTGIDFDPLVDIKVTVEIQKIRTFDKNDHQVHVREYVDRQSYPDFYVKVLINGEEFTSPVWHNTRYVYEPNWSATLNVPDNEEFVYITIQLWDLKDDGYRNDRLCDISGDSGLGSDRYDVELFYSIKTGHWSGDDFINHKVSDADPSGYGRLNGCDDGSIYKHERDAELWFNIYQNDYDNDMIPYWMEVNEYGTNPEANNKGEDADFDGIPIEWEWKWGYDPFAWDNHVNLDPERDGINNLEEYLTSQWYSDPFRKDLFIELDQMEESPRGEKSILPEGAKELLYTAYDRQNIVYHLDDGKWNGSGSDMIPFDESTESSPEGNDELNQIYVDYFLHGNENNWRCGVFHYGVVIYQSSEVNGNAFGNNRFQISSHGMEEKASIPYLNRDVVYASAYMHETGHTLGFWPIPGHNSHSKYPYQLGWWLTRTYKSCMNYGYMYKMVDYSDGSRIIRDYDDWSRMDLTYFQKQIE
;
A
#
# COMPACT_ATOMS: atom_id res chain seq x y z
N MET A 1 -26.59 -78.73 -40.72
CA MET A 1 -25.15 -78.69 -41.06
C MET A 1 -24.40 -78.56 -39.77
N SER A 2 -24.07 -79.69 -39.15
CA SER A 2 -22.77 -80.38 -39.26
C SER A 2 -21.71 -79.71 -38.37
N VAL A 3 -21.41 -80.20 -37.17
CA VAL A 3 -20.63 -81.43 -36.85
C VAL A 3 -19.16 -81.11 -36.57
N LEU A 4 -18.77 -81.38 -35.31
CA LEU A 4 -17.49 -81.99 -34.86
C LEU A 4 -16.23 -81.08 -34.84
N ASN A 5 -15.24 -81.22 -33.93
CA ASN A 5 -14.84 -82.35 -33.09
C ASN A 5 -13.71 -81.95 -32.08
N LYS A 6 -13.75 -82.56 -30.88
CA LYS A 6 -12.64 -83.27 -30.15
C LYS A 6 -11.42 -82.45 -29.65
N LYS A 7 -10.75 -82.73 -28.51
CA LYS A 7 -10.77 -83.84 -27.51
C LYS A 7 -9.76 -83.56 -26.37
N ILE A 8 -10.08 -84.01 -25.15
CA ILE A 8 -9.28 -84.85 -24.19
C ILE A 8 -7.96 -84.22 -23.64
N THR A 9 -7.64 -84.21 -22.33
CA THR A 9 -7.53 -85.37 -21.40
C THR A 9 -7.46 -84.94 -19.92
N ASN A 10 -7.92 -85.84 -19.05
CA ASN A 10 -7.78 -85.87 -17.60
C ASN A 10 -6.33 -86.01 -17.11
N ALA A 11 -6.03 -85.48 -15.91
CA ALA A 11 -5.21 -86.18 -14.91
C ALA A 11 -5.53 -85.66 -13.49
N ALA A 12 -5.98 -86.57 -12.65
CA ALA A 12 -6.22 -86.37 -11.22
C ALA A 12 -4.94 -86.62 -10.42
N ILE A 13 -4.65 -85.81 -9.40
CA ILE A 13 -3.81 -86.20 -8.26
C ILE A 13 -4.48 -85.67 -6.98
N ILE A 14 -4.82 -86.62 -6.11
CA ILE A 14 -5.26 -86.44 -4.73
C ILE A 14 -4.01 -86.51 -3.84
N VAL A 15 -3.79 -85.53 -2.95
CA VAL A 15 -3.10 -85.75 -1.67
C VAL A 15 -3.76 -84.88 -0.60
N LEU A 16 -3.96 -85.49 0.56
CA LEU A 16 -4.81 -85.11 1.68
C LEU A 16 -3.95 -84.64 2.89
N ILE A 17 -4.58 -83.95 3.85
CA ILE A 17 -4.21 -83.73 5.28
C ILE A 17 -3.06 -82.72 5.52
N PHE A 18 -3.11 -81.70 6.40
CA PHE A 18 -3.49 -81.69 7.83
C PHE A 18 -3.75 -80.26 8.33
N ALA A 19 -4.74 -80.11 9.21
CA ALA A 19 -5.01 -78.89 9.97
C ALA A 19 -4.02 -78.75 11.13
N ILE A 20 -3.41 -77.56 11.27
CA ILE A 20 -2.72 -77.13 12.48
C ILE A 20 -3.21 -75.72 12.81
N MET A 21 -4.03 -75.63 13.86
CA MET A 21 -4.26 -74.37 14.57
C MET A 21 -2.99 -74.04 15.35
N ILE A 22 -2.38 -72.89 15.06
CA ILE A 22 -1.44 -72.23 15.96
C ILE A 22 -2.01 -70.85 16.26
N THR A 23 -2.36 -70.66 17.53
CA THR A 23 -2.59 -69.38 18.17
C THR A 23 -1.28 -68.60 18.20
N SER A 24 -1.19 -67.49 17.47
CA SER A 24 -0.16 -66.48 17.69
C SER A 24 -0.81 -65.23 18.27
N SER A 25 -0.50 -64.98 19.53
CA SER A 25 -0.72 -63.74 20.27
C SER A 25 -0.24 -62.54 19.46
N ASN A 26 -1.18 -61.71 18.99
CA ASN A 26 -0.87 -60.37 18.53
C ASN A 26 -0.55 -59.51 19.76
N VAL A 27 0.75 -59.42 20.08
CA VAL A 27 1.27 -58.25 20.78
C VAL A 27 1.13 -57.10 19.79
N VAL A 28 0.06 -56.32 19.93
CA VAL A 28 -0.02 -55.01 19.31
C VAL A 28 1.00 -54.15 20.05
N MET A 29 2.25 -54.13 19.56
CA MET A 29 3.10 -52.97 19.79
C MET A 29 2.35 -51.80 19.16
N SER A 30 1.83 -50.92 20.01
CA SER A 30 1.48 -49.57 19.63
C SER A 30 2.73 -48.94 19.04
N VAL A 31 2.84 -48.97 17.71
CA VAL A 31 3.71 -48.05 17.00
C VAL A 31 3.05 -46.70 17.20
N LYS A 32 3.61 -45.89 18.10
CA LYS A 32 3.43 -44.44 18.03
C LYS A 32 3.88 -44.04 16.62
N SER A 33 2.91 -43.80 15.75
CA SER A 33 3.11 -43.06 14.51
C SER A 33 3.37 -41.61 14.92
N SER A 34 4.62 -41.27 15.20
CA SER A 34 5.07 -39.89 15.38
C SER A 34 6.23 -39.64 14.43
N THR A 35 5.91 -39.47 13.15
CA THR A 35 6.83 -38.90 12.15
C THR A 35 6.00 -38.12 11.12
N GLY A 36 5.13 -37.23 11.59
CA GLY A 36 4.87 -36.00 10.84
C GLY A 36 5.99 -35.03 11.22
N ILE A 37 6.42 -34.19 10.27
CA ILE A 37 7.21 -33.00 10.62
C ILE A 37 6.28 -32.14 11.49
N ASP A 38 6.83 -31.55 12.54
CA ASP A 38 6.17 -30.57 13.40
C ASP A 38 6.95 -29.27 13.19
N PHE A 39 6.33 -28.26 12.58
CA PHE A 39 7.02 -27.04 12.16
C PHE A 39 7.36 -26.11 13.32
N ASP A 40 6.64 -26.23 14.44
CA ASP A 40 6.98 -25.58 15.69
C ASP A 40 6.68 -26.52 16.87
N PRO A 41 7.68 -27.24 17.40
CA PRO A 41 7.48 -28.14 18.53
C PRO A 41 7.31 -27.41 19.89
N LEU A 42 7.46 -26.09 19.94
CA LEU A 42 7.33 -25.29 21.18
C LEU A 42 5.89 -24.85 21.41
N VAL A 43 5.14 -24.58 20.34
CA VAL A 43 3.75 -24.12 20.40
C VAL A 43 2.87 -24.75 19.31
N ASP A 44 1.59 -24.90 19.63
CA ASP A 44 0.56 -25.24 18.64
C ASP A 44 0.25 -24.01 17.78
N ILE A 45 0.37 -24.13 16.45
CA ILE A 45 0.43 -22.98 15.54
C ILE A 45 -0.97 -22.45 15.26
N LYS A 46 -1.07 -21.13 15.37
CA LYS A 46 -2.26 -20.33 15.07
C LYS A 46 -1.89 -19.26 14.09
N VAL A 47 -2.47 -19.33 12.90
CA VAL A 47 -2.33 -18.29 11.88
C VAL A 47 -3.42 -17.25 12.09
N THR A 48 -3.01 -15.99 12.06
CA THR A 48 -3.87 -14.82 12.20
C THR A 48 -3.78 -13.96 10.94
N VAL A 49 -4.93 -13.60 10.38
CA VAL A 49 -5.07 -12.57 9.36
C VAL A 49 -5.63 -11.33 10.03
N GLU A 50 -4.84 -10.27 10.10
CA GLU A 50 -5.22 -8.97 10.64
C GLU A 50 -5.59 -8.02 9.50
N ILE A 51 -6.75 -7.37 9.61
CA ILE A 51 -7.11 -6.28 8.69
C ILE A 51 -6.67 -4.97 9.33
N GLN A 52 -5.99 -4.12 8.56
CA GLN A 52 -5.34 -2.91 9.08
C GLN A 52 -6.01 -1.63 8.57
N LYS A 53 -6.50 -1.64 7.33
CA LYS A 53 -7.10 -0.47 6.67
C LYS A 53 -8.02 -0.90 5.53
N ILE A 54 -9.09 -0.14 5.30
CA ILE A 54 -9.98 -0.30 4.14
C ILE A 54 -10.30 1.08 3.58
N ARG A 55 -10.29 1.24 2.25
CA ARG A 55 -10.69 2.48 1.58
C ARG A 55 -11.41 2.23 0.26
N THR A 56 -12.37 3.09 -0.06
CA THR A 56 -12.89 3.21 -1.43
C THR A 56 -12.00 4.14 -2.26
N PHE A 57 -11.96 3.91 -3.58
CA PHE A 57 -11.45 4.89 -4.53
C PHE A 57 -12.52 5.82 -5.13
N ASP A 58 -13.62 6.02 -4.40
CA ASP A 58 -14.71 6.94 -4.73
C ASP A 58 -14.20 8.35 -5.07
N LYS A 59 -14.30 8.75 -6.36
CA LYS A 59 -13.97 10.10 -6.79
C LYS A 59 -14.77 10.54 -8.01
N ASN A 60 -14.88 11.85 -8.21
CA ASN A 60 -15.29 12.39 -9.51
C ASN A 60 -14.09 12.40 -10.44
N ASP A 61 -14.09 11.55 -11.45
CA ASP A 61 -12.97 11.39 -12.35
C ASP A 61 -13.04 12.39 -13.51
N HIS A 62 -12.12 13.34 -13.51
CA HIS A 62 -12.04 14.37 -14.54
C HIS A 62 -11.30 13.89 -15.80
N GLN A 63 -10.57 12.77 -15.75
CA GLN A 63 -9.93 12.18 -16.92
C GLN A 63 -11.00 11.67 -17.89
N VAL A 64 -11.94 10.88 -17.38
CA VAL A 64 -13.01 10.24 -18.17
C VAL A 64 -14.40 10.87 -18.01
N HIS A 65 -14.56 11.84 -17.12
CA HIS A 65 -15.86 12.49 -16.81
C HIS A 65 -16.92 11.51 -16.27
N VAL A 66 -16.47 10.58 -15.43
CA VAL A 66 -17.30 9.57 -14.77
C VAL A 66 -17.12 9.71 -13.26
N ARG A 67 -18.13 9.32 -12.47
CA ARG A 67 -17.99 9.23 -11.02
C ARG A 67 -17.69 7.77 -10.68
N GLU A 68 -16.59 7.54 -9.97
CA GLU A 68 -16.30 6.27 -9.32
C GLU A 68 -17.02 6.20 -7.98
N TYR A 69 -17.58 5.03 -7.69
CA TYR A 69 -18.29 4.80 -6.44
C TYR A 69 -18.39 3.30 -6.14
N VAL A 70 -18.31 2.90 -4.88
CA VAL A 70 -18.78 1.59 -4.44
C VAL A 70 -20.30 1.59 -4.30
N ASP A 71 -20.84 2.60 -3.61
CA ASP A 71 -22.27 2.88 -3.51
C ASP A 71 -22.66 4.20 -4.19
N ARG A 72 -23.67 4.13 -5.06
CA ARG A 72 -24.13 5.30 -5.82
C ARG A 72 -24.91 6.31 -4.96
N GLN A 73 -25.65 5.84 -3.98
CA GLN A 73 -26.66 6.59 -3.21
C GLN A 73 -26.15 7.02 -1.84
N SER A 74 -25.30 6.22 -1.20
CA SER A 74 -24.70 6.48 0.12
C SER A 74 -23.18 6.26 0.11
N TYR A 75 -22.56 6.26 1.28
CA TYR A 75 -21.26 5.62 1.44
C TYR A 75 -21.46 4.12 1.74
N PRO A 76 -20.44 3.28 1.49
CA PRO A 76 -20.53 1.85 1.72
C PRO A 76 -20.76 1.45 3.18
N ASP A 77 -21.36 0.28 3.35
CA ASP A 77 -21.50 -0.48 4.58
C ASP A 77 -20.56 -1.71 4.52
N PHE A 78 -19.28 -1.49 4.83
CA PHE A 78 -18.25 -2.50 4.62
C PHE A 78 -18.32 -3.67 5.61
N TYR A 79 -18.02 -4.87 5.14
CA TYR A 79 -17.60 -6.01 5.97
C TYR A 79 -16.61 -6.89 5.21
N VAL A 80 -15.75 -7.59 5.94
CA VAL A 80 -14.74 -8.50 5.39
C VAL A 80 -15.08 -9.93 5.72
N LYS A 81 -14.84 -10.83 4.77
CA LYS A 81 -14.78 -12.28 5.00
C LYS A 81 -13.35 -12.76 4.82
N VAL A 82 -12.86 -13.52 5.79
CA VAL A 82 -11.58 -14.22 5.70
C VAL A 82 -11.85 -15.71 5.85
N LEU A 83 -11.39 -16.52 4.90
CA LEU A 83 -11.44 -17.96 4.98
C LEU A 83 -10.02 -18.47 5.25
N ILE A 84 -9.80 -19.22 6.32
CA ILE A 84 -8.51 -19.87 6.63
C ILE A 84 -8.72 -21.38 6.55
N ASN A 85 -8.05 -22.06 5.61
CA ASN A 85 -8.27 -23.47 5.29
C ASN A 85 -9.76 -23.83 5.07
N GLY A 86 -10.53 -22.89 4.53
CA GLY A 86 -11.97 -23.03 4.28
C GLY A 86 -12.88 -22.74 5.48
N GLU A 87 -12.34 -22.42 6.66
CA GLU A 87 -13.12 -21.93 7.80
C GLU A 87 -13.37 -20.42 7.65
N GLU A 88 -14.64 -20.01 7.54
CA GLU A 88 -15.05 -18.62 7.29
C GLU A 88 -15.20 -17.82 8.59
N PHE A 89 -14.54 -16.66 8.61
CA PHE A 89 -14.65 -15.62 9.63
C PHE A 89 -15.22 -14.36 8.96
N THR A 90 -16.16 -13.69 9.64
CA THR A 90 -16.78 -12.46 9.13
C THR A 90 -16.64 -11.34 10.15
N SER A 91 -16.23 -10.16 9.68
CA SER A 91 -16.14 -8.97 10.53
C SER A 91 -17.52 -8.42 10.92
N PRO A 92 -17.59 -7.55 11.93
CA PRO A 92 -18.70 -6.60 12.05
C PRO A 92 -18.80 -5.72 10.79
N VAL A 93 -19.97 -5.08 10.63
CA VAL A 93 -20.18 -4.11 9.54
C VAL A 93 -19.73 -2.71 9.99
N TRP A 94 -18.92 -2.06 9.17
CA TRP A 94 -18.56 -0.64 9.30
C TRP A 94 -19.50 0.19 8.43
N HIS A 95 -20.44 0.88 9.08
CA HIS A 95 -21.57 1.50 8.40
C HIS A 95 -21.26 2.87 7.78
N ASN A 96 -21.79 3.11 6.57
CA ASN A 96 -21.83 4.37 5.84
C ASN A 96 -20.51 5.15 5.91
N THR A 97 -19.42 4.48 5.54
CA THR A 97 -18.07 5.06 5.53
C THR A 97 -17.31 4.69 4.26
N ARG A 98 -16.47 5.62 3.80
CA ARG A 98 -15.53 5.38 2.69
C ARG A 98 -14.20 4.81 3.14
N TYR A 99 -13.88 5.00 4.41
CA TYR A 99 -12.56 4.71 4.97
C TYR A 99 -12.73 4.06 6.34
N VAL A 100 -11.97 3.00 6.59
CA VAL A 100 -11.86 2.34 7.89
C VAL A 100 -10.38 2.27 8.22
N TYR A 101 -9.95 3.13 9.13
CA TYR A 101 -8.60 3.11 9.69
C TYR A 101 -8.64 2.36 11.03
N GLU A 102 -7.69 1.48 11.28
CA GLU A 102 -7.59 0.69 12.52
C GLU A 102 -8.90 -0.05 12.86
N PRO A 103 -9.36 -0.98 11.99
CA PRO A 103 -10.60 -1.71 12.19
C PRO A 103 -10.60 -2.56 13.47
N ASN A 104 -9.41 -2.83 14.05
CA ASN A 104 -9.21 -3.65 15.24
C ASN A 104 -9.91 -5.03 15.11
N TRP A 105 -9.75 -5.66 13.96
CA TRP A 105 -10.36 -6.95 13.65
C TRP A 105 -9.34 -7.89 12.99
N SER A 106 -9.36 -9.14 13.44
CA SER A 106 -8.56 -10.22 12.89
C SER A 106 -9.32 -11.54 12.93
N ALA A 107 -8.89 -12.48 12.09
CA ALA A 107 -9.34 -13.86 12.08
C ALA A 107 -8.18 -14.77 12.46
N THR A 108 -8.37 -15.65 13.44
CA THR A 108 -7.32 -16.56 13.92
C THR A 108 -7.82 -18.00 13.91
N LEU A 109 -7.03 -18.91 13.35
CA LEU A 109 -7.33 -20.34 13.30
C LEU A 109 -6.13 -21.15 13.81
N ASN A 110 -6.39 -22.15 14.66
CA ASN A 110 -5.42 -23.22 14.93
C ASN A 110 -5.34 -24.11 13.68
N VAL A 111 -4.13 -24.25 13.14
CA VAL A 111 -3.86 -24.97 11.90
C VAL A 111 -3.00 -26.22 12.17
N PRO A 112 -2.99 -27.23 11.29
CA PRO A 112 -2.12 -28.39 11.48
C PRO A 112 -0.63 -28.02 11.35
N ASP A 113 0.12 -28.16 12.43
CA ASP A 113 1.57 -27.87 12.49
C ASP A 113 2.44 -28.82 11.66
N ASN A 114 1.82 -29.81 11.01
CA ASN A 114 2.48 -30.79 10.16
C ASN A 114 2.23 -30.57 8.66
N GLU A 115 1.55 -29.49 8.29
CA GLU A 115 1.31 -29.04 6.92
C GLU A 115 1.92 -27.65 6.77
N GLU A 116 2.68 -27.41 5.69
CA GLU A 116 3.42 -26.15 5.55
C GLU A 116 2.51 -24.99 5.15
N PHE A 117 1.51 -25.26 4.30
CA PHE A 117 0.72 -24.22 3.66
C PHE A 117 -0.64 -24.07 4.29
N VAL A 118 -0.99 -22.82 4.60
CA VAL A 118 -2.33 -22.39 5.02
C VAL A 118 -2.94 -21.58 3.89
N TYR A 119 -4.10 -22.04 3.42
CA TYR A 119 -4.85 -21.41 2.34
C TYR A 119 -5.73 -20.30 2.91
N ILE A 120 -5.60 -19.09 2.39
CA ILE A 120 -6.31 -17.91 2.88
C ILE A 120 -7.06 -17.27 1.71
N THR A 121 -8.34 -16.94 1.91
CA THR A 121 -9.11 -16.11 0.98
C THR A 121 -9.63 -14.88 1.71
N ILE A 122 -9.47 -13.70 1.12
CA ILE A 122 -9.98 -12.42 1.64
C ILE A 122 -11.01 -11.87 0.66
N GLN A 123 -12.15 -11.42 1.17
CA GLN A 123 -13.19 -10.75 0.39
C GLN A 123 -13.67 -9.49 1.10
N LEU A 124 -13.78 -8.38 0.38
CA LEU A 124 -14.37 -7.14 0.87
C LEU A 124 -15.76 -6.91 0.27
N TRP A 125 -16.75 -6.74 1.14
CA TRP A 125 -18.15 -6.60 0.74
C TRP A 125 -18.72 -5.26 1.19
N ASP A 126 -19.62 -4.75 0.38
CA ASP A 126 -20.56 -3.68 0.72
C ASP A 126 -21.96 -4.29 0.93
N LEU A 127 -22.47 -4.15 2.15
CA LEU A 127 -23.79 -4.66 2.53
C LEU A 127 -24.88 -3.96 1.70
N LYS A 128 -25.90 -4.71 1.29
CA LYS A 128 -27.02 -4.10 0.58
C LYS A 128 -27.75 -3.06 1.44
N ASP A 129 -28.09 -1.94 0.81
CA ASP A 129 -28.91 -0.87 1.37
C ASP A 129 -30.20 -0.66 0.55
N ASP A 130 -30.94 0.41 0.84
CA ASP A 130 -32.23 0.75 0.23
C ASP A 130 -32.10 1.05 -1.29
N GLY A 131 -32.09 0.00 -2.10
CA GLY A 131 -31.98 0.13 -3.56
C GLY A 131 -31.41 -1.09 -4.26
N TYR A 132 -30.67 -1.94 -3.53
CA TYR A 132 -30.03 -3.13 -4.07
C TYR A 132 -30.63 -4.42 -3.50
N ARG A 133 -30.53 -5.51 -4.28
CA ARG A 133 -31.11 -6.81 -3.92
C ARG A 133 -30.16 -7.69 -3.12
N ASN A 134 -28.87 -7.57 -3.39
CA ASN A 134 -27.79 -8.40 -2.88
C ASN A 134 -26.63 -7.50 -2.45
N ASP A 135 -25.83 -8.02 -1.52
CA ASP A 135 -24.55 -7.42 -1.15
C ASP A 135 -23.64 -7.40 -2.38
N ARG A 136 -22.71 -6.45 -2.41
CA ARG A 136 -21.82 -6.21 -3.53
C ARG A 136 -20.40 -6.53 -3.11
N LEU A 137 -19.72 -7.35 -3.91
CA LEU A 137 -18.29 -7.59 -3.75
C LEU A 137 -17.55 -6.36 -4.31
N CYS A 138 -16.68 -5.80 -3.48
CA CYS A 138 -15.75 -4.72 -3.84
C CYS A 138 -14.54 -5.34 -4.51
N ASP A 139 -13.95 -4.60 -5.45
CA ASP A 139 -12.75 -5.05 -6.12
C ASP A 139 -11.52 -4.67 -5.29
N ILE A 140 -10.77 -5.69 -4.86
CA ILE A 140 -9.50 -5.56 -4.16
C ILE A 140 -8.41 -6.41 -4.84
N SER A 141 -8.67 -6.97 -6.02
CA SER A 141 -7.80 -7.97 -6.66
C SER A 141 -7.15 -7.43 -7.92
N GLY A 142 -5.96 -7.96 -8.27
CA GLY A 142 -5.31 -7.70 -9.55
C GLY A 142 -5.87 -8.53 -10.71
N ASP A 143 -6.88 -9.37 -10.45
CA ASP A 143 -7.42 -10.31 -11.42
C ASP A 143 -8.30 -9.66 -12.50
N SER A 144 -7.71 -9.48 -13.68
CA SER A 144 -8.39 -9.00 -14.89
C SER A 144 -9.37 -10.01 -15.54
N GLY A 145 -9.61 -11.14 -14.88
CA GLY A 145 -10.44 -12.25 -15.37
C GLY A 145 -11.95 -11.98 -15.34
N LEU A 146 -12.73 -12.85 -16.00
CA LEU A 146 -14.20 -12.87 -15.91
C LEU A 146 -14.70 -13.98 -14.95
N GLY A 147 -13.82 -14.47 -14.08
CA GLY A 147 -14.11 -15.49 -13.08
C GLY A 147 -15.14 -15.02 -12.06
N SER A 148 -15.76 -15.96 -11.35
CA SER A 148 -16.67 -15.64 -10.24
C SER A 148 -15.94 -15.14 -8.99
N ASP A 149 -14.64 -15.36 -8.96
CA ASP A 149 -13.61 -15.09 -7.95
C ASP A 149 -12.76 -13.87 -8.28
N ARG A 150 -13.02 -13.15 -9.39
CA ARG A 150 -12.14 -12.07 -9.90
C ARG A 150 -11.87 -10.88 -8.96
N TYR A 151 -12.57 -10.80 -7.83
CA TYR A 151 -12.42 -9.75 -6.82
C TYR A 151 -12.04 -10.33 -5.45
N ASP A 152 -11.94 -11.65 -5.37
CA ASP A 152 -11.42 -12.36 -4.22
C ASP A 152 -9.90 -12.27 -4.26
N VAL A 153 -9.29 -12.43 -3.10
CA VAL A 153 -7.83 -12.49 -2.96
C VAL A 153 -7.47 -13.84 -2.37
N GLU A 154 -6.66 -14.60 -3.11
CA GLU A 154 -6.19 -15.93 -2.71
C GLU A 154 -4.70 -15.93 -2.37
N LEU A 155 -4.41 -16.39 -1.15
CA LEU A 155 -3.07 -16.40 -0.57
C LEU A 155 -2.73 -17.79 -0.01
N PHE A 156 -1.44 -18.11 -0.05
CA PHE A 156 -0.86 -19.33 0.51
C PHE A 156 0.24 -18.92 1.49
N TYR A 157 -0.07 -18.97 2.79
CA TYR A 157 0.87 -18.66 3.85
C TYR A 157 1.72 -19.90 4.18
N SER A 158 3.03 -19.74 4.24
CA SER A 158 3.98 -20.78 4.63
C SER A 158 4.32 -20.66 6.11
N ILE A 159 3.95 -21.67 6.89
CA ILE A 159 4.31 -21.78 8.31
C ILE A 159 5.83 -21.82 8.51
N LYS A 160 6.56 -22.41 7.55
CA LYS A 160 8.02 -22.51 7.64
C LYS A 160 8.69 -21.15 7.59
N THR A 161 8.30 -20.32 6.62
CA THR A 161 8.99 -19.06 6.34
C THR A 161 8.29 -17.87 6.97
N GLY A 162 7.02 -18.03 7.37
CA GLY A 162 6.16 -16.98 7.89
C GLY A 162 5.77 -15.94 6.84
N HIS A 163 5.96 -16.27 5.56
CA HIS A 163 5.62 -15.44 4.42
C HIS A 163 4.43 -16.03 3.64
N TRP A 164 3.76 -15.22 2.83
CA TRP A 164 2.72 -15.64 1.91
C TRP A 164 3.06 -15.31 0.46
N SER A 165 2.30 -15.95 -0.43
CA SER A 165 2.31 -15.72 -1.87
C SER A 165 0.91 -15.94 -2.43
N GLY A 166 0.67 -15.65 -3.70
CA GLY A 166 -0.63 -15.75 -4.34
C GLY A 166 -0.89 -14.45 -5.08
N ASP A 167 -2.04 -13.83 -4.80
CA ASP A 167 -2.37 -12.52 -5.35
C ASP A 167 -1.57 -11.37 -4.73
N ASP A 168 -1.03 -11.57 -3.52
CA ASP A 168 -0.07 -10.67 -2.86
C ASP A 168 1.21 -11.44 -2.53
N PHE A 169 2.38 -10.88 -2.88
CA PHE A 169 3.66 -11.58 -2.75
C PHE A 169 4.89 -10.66 -2.75
N ILE A 170 5.98 -11.13 -2.12
CA ILE A 170 7.30 -10.48 -2.23
C ILE A 170 8.03 -10.96 -3.48
N ASN A 171 8.62 -10.02 -4.23
CA ASN A 171 9.55 -10.35 -5.31
C ASN A 171 10.63 -9.29 -5.48
N HIS A 172 11.89 -9.70 -5.30
CA HIS A 172 13.06 -8.82 -5.44
C HIS A 172 13.34 -8.36 -6.88
N LYS A 173 12.65 -8.92 -7.87
CA LYS A 173 12.70 -8.44 -9.26
C LYS A 173 11.56 -7.48 -9.49
N VAL A 174 11.86 -6.18 -9.44
CA VAL A 174 10.90 -5.08 -9.63
C VAL A 174 10.10 -5.17 -10.93
N SER A 175 10.62 -5.79 -12.00
CA SER A 175 9.86 -5.99 -13.24
C SER A 175 8.67 -6.94 -13.11
N ASP A 176 8.73 -7.80 -12.09
CA ASP A 176 7.79 -8.88 -11.80
C ASP A 176 7.25 -8.74 -10.37
N ALA A 177 7.47 -7.58 -9.72
CA ALA A 177 6.99 -7.30 -8.37
C ALA A 177 5.48 -7.08 -8.36
N ASP A 178 4.88 -7.40 -7.23
CA ASP A 178 3.52 -7.01 -6.92
C ASP A 178 3.44 -5.46 -6.92
N PRO A 179 2.64 -4.84 -7.80
CA PRO A 179 2.57 -3.39 -7.85
C PRO A 179 1.99 -2.80 -6.56
N SER A 180 1.18 -3.54 -5.80
CA SER A 180 0.65 -3.10 -4.51
C SER A 180 1.58 -3.33 -3.34
N GLY A 181 2.74 -3.95 -3.55
CA GLY A 181 3.67 -4.35 -2.49
C GLY A 181 3.11 -5.50 -1.65
N TYR A 182 3.68 -5.71 -0.47
CA TYR A 182 3.36 -6.84 0.39
C TYR A 182 2.45 -6.44 1.57
N GLY A 183 1.28 -7.07 1.68
CA GLY A 183 0.28 -6.78 2.71
C GLY A 183 -0.69 -5.65 2.33
N ARG A 184 -0.80 -5.32 1.04
CA ARG A 184 -1.71 -4.29 0.53
C ARG A 184 -2.34 -4.77 -0.77
N LEU A 185 -3.64 -4.57 -0.87
CA LEU A 185 -4.48 -4.99 -1.98
C LEU A 185 -5.11 -3.77 -2.64
N ASN A 186 -5.20 -3.76 -3.96
CA ASN A 186 -5.69 -2.62 -4.73
C ASN A 186 -6.51 -3.10 -5.94
N GLY A 187 -7.81 -2.79 -5.96
CA GLY A 187 -8.68 -3.15 -7.09
C GLY A 187 -8.32 -2.50 -8.42
N CYS A 188 -7.41 -1.52 -8.45
CA CYS A 188 -6.93 -0.93 -9.70
C CYS A 188 -5.83 -1.77 -10.39
N ASP A 189 -5.31 -2.82 -9.74
CA ASP A 189 -4.15 -3.59 -10.21
C ASP A 189 -4.41 -4.35 -11.51
N ASP A 190 -5.68 -4.63 -11.80
CA ASP A 190 -6.14 -5.20 -13.08
C ASP A 190 -6.13 -4.18 -14.26
N GLY A 191 -5.69 -2.95 -14.00
CA GLY A 191 -5.66 -1.83 -14.94
C GLY A 191 -7.02 -1.15 -15.13
N SER A 192 -7.96 -1.33 -14.20
CA SER A 192 -9.29 -0.71 -14.20
C SER A 192 -9.33 0.73 -13.66
N ILE A 193 -8.18 1.37 -13.38
CA ILE A 193 -8.05 2.73 -12.80
C ILE A 193 -9.16 3.72 -13.21
N TYR A 194 -9.53 3.82 -14.48
CA TYR A 194 -10.55 4.77 -14.99
C TYR A 194 -11.87 4.13 -15.41
N LYS A 195 -12.16 2.94 -14.88
CA LYS A 195 -13.39 2.17 -15.09
C LYS A 195 -14.13 2.05 -13.77
N HIS A 196 -15.41 1.73 -13.87
CA HIS A 196 -16.25 1.54 -12.71
C HIS A 196 -16.34 0.06 -12.35
N GLU A 197 -15.49 -0.38 -11.43
CA GLU A 197 -15.41 -1.77 -10.95
C GLU A 197 -15.58 -1.92 -9.43
N ARG A 198 -15.86 -0.81 -8.72
CA ARG A 198 -15.96 -0.74 -7.23
C ARG A 198 -14.61 -0.97 -6.56
N ASP A 199 -13.59 -0.35 -7.12
CA ASP A 199 -12.21 -0.47 -6.68
C ASP A 199 -12.04 0.06 -5.25
N ALA A 200 -11.38 -0.76 -4.45
CA ALA A 200 -11.06 -0.50 -3.08
C ALA A 200 -9.60 -0.87 -2.78
N GLU A 201 -9.11 -0.31 -1.69
CA GLU A 201 -7.84 -0.67 -1.07
C GLU A 201 -8.11 -1.43 0.22
N LEU A 202 -7.34 -2.48 0.47
CA LEU A 202 -7.33 -3.19 1.75
C LEU A 202 -5.90 -3.48 2.18
N TRP A 203 -5.56 -3.14 3.42
CA TRP A 203 -4.28 -3.48 4.03
C TRP A 203 -4.47 -4.60 5.05
N PHE A 204 -3.53 -5.53 5.07
CA PHE A 204 -3.59 -6.69 5.95
C PHE A 204 -2.19 -7.16 6.35
N ASN A 205 -2.15 -8.00 7.38
CA ASN A 205 -0.96 -8.74 7.76
C ASN A 205 -1.33 -10.18 8.08
N ILE A 206 -0.43 -11.13 7.79
CA ILE A 206 -0.60 -12.53 8.16
C ILE A 206 0.60 -12.94 9.02
N TYR A 207 0.32 -13.45 10.21
CA TYR A 207 1.35 -13.89 11.12
C TYR A 207 0.90 -15.11 11.92
N GLN A 208 1.86 -15.84 12.47
CA GLN A 208 1.61 -16.94 13.39
C GLN A 208 2.04 -16.56 14.81
N ASN A 209 1.51 -17.26 15.82
CA ASN A 209 2.02 -17.12 17.17
C ASN A 209 3.49 -17.56 17.22
N ASP A 210 4.26 -16.81 17.99
CA ASP A 210 5.69 -16.98 18.13
C ASP A 210 6.01 -17.11 19.63
N TYR A 211 6.92 -18.03 19.96
CA TYR A 211 7.24 -18.39 21.34
C TYR A 211 8.05 -17.29 22.05
N ASP A 212 9.03 -16.67 21.39
CA ASP A 212 9.93 -15.69 22.01
C ASP A 212 9.67 -14.24 21.57
N ASN A 213 8.76 -14.03 20.62
CA ASN A 213 8.23 -12.73 20.18
C ASN A 213 9.23 -11.86 19.40
N ASP A 214 10.12 -12.46 18.61
CA ASP A 214 10.92 -11.75 17.62
C ASP A 214 10.35 -11.78 16.19
N MET A 215 9.23 -12.47 16.00
CA MET A 215 8.44 -12.63 14.76
C MET A 215 8.99 -13.66 13.78
N ILE A 216 10.15 -14.27 14.05
CA ILE A 216 10.77 -15.24 13.15
C ILE A 216 10.21 -16.63 13.44
N PRO A 217 9.75 -17.40 12.43
CA PRO A 217 9.27 -18.75 12.65
C PRO A 217 10.36 -19.69 13.19
N TYR A 218 9.98 -20.57 14.14
CA TYR A 218 10.83 -21.65 14.65
C TYR A 218 11.61 -22.39 13.55
N TRP A 219 10.94 -22.68 12.43
CA TRP A 219 11.56 -23.42 11.34
C TRP A 219 12.72 -22.64 10.69
N MET A 220 12.56 -21.33 10.47
CA MET A 220 13.62 -20.46 9.95
C MET A 220 14.81 -20.46 10.89
N GLU A 221 14.55 -20.24 12.17
CA GLU A 221 15.58 -20.16 13.20
C GLU A 221 16.43 -21.43 13.28
N VAL A 222 15.80 -22.60 13.28
CA VAL A 222 16.52 -23.87 13.45
C VAL A 222 17.19 -24.35 12.15
N ASN A 223 16.56 -24.13 11.00
CA ASN A 223 16.98 -24.78 9.75
C ASN A 223 17.76 -23.86 8.80
N GLU A 224 17.52 -22.55 8.84
CA GLU A 224 18.15 -21.58 7.95
C GLU A 224 19.15 -20.69 8.71
N TYR A 225 18.72 -20.10 9.84
CA TYR A 225 19.51 -19.09 10.57
C TYR A 225 20.44 -19.66 11.64
N GLY A 226 20.11 -20.81 12.22
CA GLY A 226 20.85 -21.39 13.34
C GLY A 226 20.76 -20.58 14.64
N THR A 227 19.72 -19.75 14.79
CA THR A 227 19.39 -19.01 16.01
C THR A 227 18.69 -19.92 17.03
N ASN A 228 18.39 -19.40 18.22
CA ASN A 228 17.76 -20.18 19.29
C ASN A 228 16.29 -19.77 19.42
N PRO A 229 15.33 -20.66 19.09
CA PRO A 229 13.89 -20.34 19.04
C PRO A 229 13.20 -20.16 20.41
N GLU A 230 13.99 -20.01 21.45
CA GLU A 230 13.53 -19.66 22.80
C GLU A 230 14.11 -18.32 23.25
N ALA A 231 14.80 -17.59 22.38
CA ALA A 231 15.54 -16.38 22.69
C ALA A 231 15.35 -15.31 21.60
N ASN A 232 14.51 -14.34 21.92
CA ASN A 232 14.20 -13.18 21.08
C ASN A 232 15.46 -12.50 20.50
N ASN A 233 15.62 -12.57 19.18
CA ASN A 233 16.72 -11.98 18.43
C ASN A 233 16.39 -10.59 17.85
N LYS A 234 15.24 -10.01 18.19
CA LYS A 234 14.80 -8.72 17.64
C LYS A 234 15.83 -7.60 17.82
N GLY A 235 16.15 -6.91 16.73
CA GLY A 235 17.12 -5.84 16.67
C GLY A 235 18.58 -6.30 16.54
N GLU A 236 18.84 -7.59 16.40
CA GLU A 236 20.18 -8.11 16.09
C GLU A 236 20.55 -7.81 14.64
N ASP A 237 21.74 -7.27 14.42
CA ASP A 237 22.36 -7.01 13.11
C ASP A 237 23.64 -7.85 13.07
N ALA A 238 23.53 -9.07 12.56
CA ALA A 238 24.56 -10.10 12.73
C ALA A 238 25.75 -9.94 11.76
N ASP A 239 25.51 -9.31 10.61
CA ASP A 239 26.51 -9.07 9.57
C ASP A 239 27.04 -7.62 9.51
N PHE A 240 26.47 -6.73 10.33
CA PHE A 240 26.86 -5.33 10.53
C PHE A 240 26.62 -4.44 9.31
N ASP A 241 25.56 -4.69 8.55
CA ASP A 241 25.16 -3.85 7.43
C ASP A 241 24.18 -2.72 7.79
N GLY A 242 23.69 -2.73 9.04
CA GLY A 242 22.86 -1.69 9.64
C GLY A 242 21.37 -1.99 9.67
N ILE A 243 20.93 -3.14 9.16
CA ILE A 243 19.54 -3.60 9.18
C ILE A 243 19.38 -4.74 10.19
N PRO A 244 18.29 -4.78 10.98
CA PRO A 244 18.08 -5.86 11.92
C PRO A 244 17.41 -7.08 11.29
N ILE A 245 17.67 -8.24 11.89
CA ILE A 245 17.23 -9.57 11.48
C ILE A 245 15.73 -9.66 11.17
N GLU A 246 14.86 -9.03 11.96
CA GLU A 246 13.42 -9.11 11.73
C GLU A 246 12.96 -8.35 10.48
N TRP A 247 13.67 -7.28 10.08
CA TRP A 247 13.35 -6.53 8.88
C TRP A 247 13.87 -7.29 7.65
N GLU A 248 15.10 -7.80 7.71
CA GLU A 248 15.68 -8.62 6.65
C GLU A 248 14.85 -9.87 6.39
N TRP A 249 14.48 -10.59 7.47
CA TRP A 249 13.57 -11.73 7.39
C TRP A 249 12.27 -11.36 6.67
N LYS A 250 11.58 -10.29 7.11
CA LYS A 250 10.30 -9.86 6.53
C LYS A 250 10.38 -9.59 5.03
N TRP A 251 11.51 -9.07 4.57
CA TRP A 251 11.68 -8.68 3.16
C TRP A 251 12.49 -9.70 2.35
N GLY A 252 12.82 -10.85 2.93
CA GLY A 252 13.50 -11.96 2.25
C GLY A 252 14.99 -11.75 1.99
N TYR A 253 15.65 -10.88 2.76
CA TYR A 253 17.12 -10.77 2.81
C TYR A 253 17.70 -11.85 3.74
N ASP A 254 19.00 -12.13 3.62
CA ASP A 254 19.71 -13.12 4.45
C ASP A 254 20.44 -12.40 5.60
N PRO A 255 19.97 -12.51 6.86
CA PRO A 255 20.47 -11.72 7.99
C PRO A 255 21.92 -11.95 8.41
N PHE A 256 22.61 -12.89 7.76
CA PHE A 256 24.00 -13.23 8.02
C PHE A 256 24.90 -12.94 6.82
N ALA A 257 24.38 -12.28 5.80
CA ALA A 257 25.06 -12.01 4.55
C ALA A 257 24.93 -10.53 4.16
N TRP A 258 25.99 -9.78 4.50
CA TRP A 258 26.08 -8.34 4.27
C TRP A 258 25.51 -7.89 2.92
N ASP A 259 24.53 -6.99 2.95
CA ASP A 259 23.95 -6.31 1.81
C ASP A 259 24.23 -4.80 1.84
N ASN A 260 24.27 -4.16 0.66
CA ASN A 260 24.54 -2.72 0.60
C ASN A 260 23.26 -1.89 0.76
N HIS A 261 22.51 -2.08 1.83
CA HIS A 261 21.19 -1.49 2.04
C HIS A 261 21.14 0.04 1.88
N VAL A 262 22.23 0.74 2.22
CA VAL A 262 22.38 2.19 2.05
C VAL A 262 22.31 2.65 0.59
N ASN A 263 22.55 1.76 -0.39
CA ASN A 263 22.51 2.08 -1.82
C ASN A 263 21.55 1.17 -2.61
N LEU A 264 20.76 0.35 -1.93
CA LEU A 264 19.73 -0.48 -2.56
C LEU A 264 18.42 0.28 -2.52
N ASP A 265 17.90 0.61 -3.70
CA ASP A 265 16.58 1.21 -3.94
C ASP A 265 15.99 0.44 -5.14
N PRO A 266 15.34 -0.71 -4.89
CA PRO A 266 14.87 -1.60 -5.96
C PRO A 266 13.84 -0.94 -6.89
N GLU A 267 12.83 -0.27 -6.32
CA GLU A 267 11.64 0.34 -6.94
C GLU A 267 11.91 1.71 -7.55
N ARG A 268 13.04 2.33 -7.17
CA ARG A 268 13.51 3.63 -7.65
C ARG A 268 12.56 4.76 -7.31
N ASP A 269 12.04 4.76 -6.10
CA ASP A 269 11.32 5.90 -5.57
C ASP A 269 12.22 6.92 -4.87
N GLY A 270 13.50 6.59 -4.70
CA GLY A 270 14.47 7.45 -4.02
C GLY A 270 14.52 7.20 -2.52
N ILE A 271 14.03 6.06 -2.04
CA ILE A 271 14.15 5.62 -0.66
C ILE A 271 14.97 4.33 -0.69
N ASN A 272 16.13 4.34 -0.06
CA ASN A 272 16.96 3.13 -0.01
C ASN A 272 16.51 2.20 1.14
N ASN A 273 16.90 0.92 1.12
CA ASN A 273 16.49 -0.06 2.12
C ASN A 273 16.78 0.36 3.58
N LEU A 274 17.86 1.12 3.84
CA LEU A 274 18.09 1.66 5.18
C LEU A 274 17.04 2.70 5.56
N GLU A 275 16.66 3.55 4.63
CA GLU A 275 15.58 4.52 4.81
C GLU A 275 14.22 3.83 4.94
N GLU A 276 13.92 2.81 4.12
CA GLU A 276 12.75 1.93 4.21
C GLU A 276 12.63 1.26 5.59
N TYR A 277 13.75 0.86 6.19
CA TYR A 277 13.79 0.39 7.57
C TYR A 277 13.42 1.49 8.57
N LEU A 278 13.99 2.70 8.43
CA LEU A 278 13.67 3.85 9.30
C LEU A 278 12.20 4.28 9.21
N THR A 279 11.56 4.08 8.05
CA THR A 279 10.15 4.39 7.79
C THR A 279 9.21 3.19 7.94
N SER A 280 9.72 1.99 8.23
CA SER A 280 8.93 0.74 8.28
C SER A 280 7.70 0.79 9.20
N GLN A 281 7.76 1.55 10.30
CA GLN A 281 6.63 1.77 11.20
C GLN A 281 5.44 2.52 10.56
N TRP A 282 5.68 3.17 9.42
CA TRP A 282 4.69 3.88 8.60
C TRP A 282 4.36 3.10 7.32
N TYR A 283 4.57 1.78 7.33
CA TYR A 283 4.21 0.87 6.23
C TYR A 283 5.01 1.04 4.93
N SER A 284 6.26 1.50 5.05
CA SER A 284 7.23 1.49 3.94
C SER A 284 7.46 0.07 3.42
N ASP A 285 7.63 -0.06 2.11
CA ASP A 285 7.85 -1.31 1.39
C ASP A 285 8.96 -1.16 0.32
N PRO A 286 10.11 -1.86 0.47
CA PRO A 286 11.28 -1.75 -0.41
C PRO A 286 11.10 -2.42 -1.78
N PHE A 287 9.86 -2.72 -2.19
CA PHE A 287 9.53 -3.24 -3.52
C PHE A 287 8.33 -2.53 -4.16
N ARG A 288 7.74 -1.54 -3.48
CA ARG A 288 6.64 -0.70 -3.97
C ARG A 288 7.02 0.76 -3.84
N LYS A 289 6.57 1.57 -4.80
CA LYS A 289 6.79 3.01 -4.74
C LYS A 289 6.03 3.65 -3.58
N ASP A 290 6.79 4.26 -2.69
CA ASP A 290 6.30 5.09 -1.59
C ASP A 290 6.62 6.57 -1.86
N LEU A 291 5.74 7.47 -1.40
CA LEU A 291 5.93 8.91 -1.48
C LEU A 291 5.66 9.54 -0.12
N PHE A 292 6.72 9.85 0.61
CA PHE A 292 6.65 10.49 1.92
C PHE A 292 6.61 12.01 1.81
N ILE A 293 5.61 12.61 2.45
CA ILE A 293 5.44 14.05 2.56
C ILE A 293 5.37 14.41 4.05
N GLU A 294 6.17 15.37 4.47
CA GLU A 294 6.01 16.03 5.77
C GLU A 294 5.17 17.29 5.59
N LEU A 295 4.06 17.38 6.31
CA LEU A 295 3.11 18.49 6.24
C LEU A 295 3.19 19.36 7.49
N ASP A 296 3.89 20.49 7.35
CA ASP A 296 3.82 21.56 8.34
C ASP A 296 2.64 22.49 8.07
N GLN A 297 2.08 23.01 9.15
CA GLN A 297 0.90 23.87 9.08
C GLN A 297 1.07 25.06 9.99
N MET A 298 0.48 26.19 9.61
CA MET A 298 0.56 27.40 10.42
C MET A 298 -0.55 27.47 11.48
N GLU A 299 -0.22 27.97 12.67
CA GLU A 299 -1.13 28.17 13.78
C GLU A 299 -2.33 29.05 13.40
N GLU A 300 -3.41 28.89 14.16
CA GLU A 300 -4.65 29.63 13.95
C GLU A 300 -4.41 31.15 14.11
N SER A 301 -4.91 31.93 13.16
CA SER A 301 -4.78 33.38 13.21
C SER A 301 -5.47 33.98 14.44
N PRO A 302 -5.13 35.22 14.85
CA PRO A 302 -5.85 35.94 15.90
C PRO A 302 -7.36 36.13 15.64
N ARG A 303 -7.83 35.90 14.42
CA ARG A 303 -9.25 36.01 14.02
C ARG A 303 -9.97 34.66 13.93
N GLY A 304 -9.27 33.56 14.16
CA GLY A 304 -9.81 32.20 14.11
C GLY A 304 -9.76 31.52 12.74
N GLU A 305 -9.08 32.13 11.77
CA GLU A 305 -8.81 31.54 10.45
C GLU A 305 -7.71 30.47 10.57
N LYS A 306 -7.91 29.31 9.95
CA LYS A 306 -7.03 28.13 10.09
C LYS A 306 -6.24 27.88 8.81
N SER A 307 -4.95 27.60 8.97
CA SER A 307 -4.05 27.23 7.87
C SER A 307 -3.78 25.73 7.87
N ILE A 308 -4.86 24.95 7.74
CA ILE A 308 -4.84 23.49 7.83
C ILE A 308 -5.25 22.89 6.50
N LEU A 309 -4.54 21.84 6.05
CA LEU A 309 -4.95 21.03 4.90
C LEU A 309 -6.22 20.24 5.27
N PRO A 310 -7.35 20.44 4.56
CA PRO A 310 -8.61 19.77 4.91
C PRO A 310 -8.52 18.25 4.84
N GLU A 311 -9.18 17.53 5.76
CA GLU A 311 -9.19 16.05 5.74
C GLU A 311 -9.73 15.49 4.42
N GLY A 312 -10.78 16.10 3.84
CA GLY A 312 -11.26 15.72 2.52
C GLY A 312 -10.24 15.93 1.40
N ALA A 313 -9.35 16.90 1.54
CA ALA A 313 -8.26 17.12 0.59
C ALA A 313 -7.19 16.02 0.70
N LYS A 314 -6.83 15.62 1.93
CA LYS A 314 -5.92 14.50 2.18
C LYS A 314 -6.45 13.21 1.55
N GLU A 315 -7.72 12.88 1.77
CA GLU A 315 -8.38 11.71 1.16
C GLU A 315 -8.35 11.73 -0.38
N LEU A 316 -8.48 12.91 -1.01
CA LEU A 316 -8.35 13.04 -2.45
C LEU A 316 -6.92 12.83 -2.95
N LEU A 317 -5.91 13.29 -2.18
CA LEU A 317 -4.49 13.08 -2.50
C LEU A 317 -4.17 11.59 -2.46
N TYR A 318 -4.45 10.94 -1.33
CA TYR A 318 -4.27 9.50 -1.20
C TYR A 318 -4.96 8.74 -2.34
N THR A 319 -6.25 9.01 -2.61
CA THR A 319 -7.00 8.34 -3.69
C THR A 319 -6.33 8.51 -5.06
N ALA A 320 -5.72 9.67 -5.34
CA ALA A 320 -5.09 9.91 -6.63
C ALA A 320 -3.82 9.06 -6.83
N TYR A 321 -2.98 8.98 -5.80
CA TYR A 321 -1.71 8.24 -5.82
C TYR A 321 -1.90 6.73 -5.60
N ASP A 322 -2.74 6.32 -4.65
CA ASP A 322 -2.98 4.91 -4.32
C ASP A 322 -3.53 4.14 -5.53
N ARG A 323 -4.40 4.77 -6.34
CA ARG A 323 -4.91 4.20 -7.62
C ARG A 323 -3.83 3.95 -8.68
N GLN A 324 -2.64 4.54 -8.51
CA GLN A 324 -1.50 4.43 -9.41
C GLN A 324 -0.38 3.57 -8.82
N ASN A 325 -0.65 2.87 -7.70
CA ASN A 325 0.33 2.11 -6.95
C ASN A 325 1.56 2.93 -6.55
N ILE A 326 1.29 4.15 -6.08
CA ILE A 326 2.23 4.95 -5.33
C ILE A 326 1.57 5.21 -3.99
N VAL A 327 2.08 4.65 -2.91
CA VAL A 327 1.46 4.89 -1.61
C VAL A 327 1.87 6.27 -1.11
N TYR A 328 0.86 7.11 -0.93
CA TYR A 328 1.07 8.47 -0.45
C TYR A 328 1.10 8.47 1.07
N HIS A 329 2.27 8.73 1.64
CA HIS A 329 2.52 8.79 3.08
C HIS A 329 2.55 10.25 3.51
N LEU A 330 1.50 10.71 4.19
CA LEU A 330 1.39 12.10 4.65
C LEU A 330 1.53 12.16 6.17
N ASP A 331 2.69 12.60 6.64
CA ASP A 331 2.89 12.98 8.02
C ASP A 331 2.17 14.32 8.23
N ASP A 332 1.08 14.34 9.00
CA ASP A 332 0.28 15.54 9.26
C ASP A 332 0.30 15.95 10.74
N GLY A 333 1.26 15.42 11.50
CA GLY A 333 1.40 15.62 12.94
C GLY A 333 0.76 14.52 13.80
N LYS A 334 0.02 13.58 13.20
CA LYS A 334 -0.68 12.50 13.94
C LYS A 334 0.15 11.25 14.12
N TRP A 335 1.26 11.09 13.40
CA TRP A 335 2.07 9.87 13.48
C TRP A 335 2.85 9.82 14.78
N ASN A 336 3.06 8.60 15.28
CA ASN A 336 4.10 8.38 16.29
C ASN A 336 5.47 8.65 15.64
N GLY A 337 6.28 9.50 16.27
CA GLY A 337 7.55 9.94 15.69
C GLY A 337 7.41 10.90 14.50
N SER A 338 6.25 11.56 14.35
CA SER A 338 6.03 12.65 13.39
C SER A 338 7.14 13.70 13.44
N GLY A 339 7.55 14.20 12.28
CA GLY A 339 8.36 15.40 12.12
C GLY A 339 7.53 16.67 11.92
N SER A 340 6.25 16.51 11.52
CA SER A 340 5.37 17.64 11.21
C SER A 340 5.07 18.53 12.41
N ASP A 341 5.11 19.84 12.17
CA ASP A 341 5.00 20.89 13.17
C ASP A 341 3.88 21.91 12.88
N MET A 342 3.49 22.60 13.96
CA MET A 342 2.68 23.81 13.88
C MET A 342 3.57 25.06 13.95
N ILE A 343 3.66 25.80 12.85
CA ILE A 343 4.46 27.03 12.71
C ILE A 343 3.68 28.22 13.29
N PRO A 344 4.30 29.13 14.07
CA PRO A 344 3.65 30.33 14.58
C PRO A 344 2.94 31.13 13.49
N PHE A 345 1.77 31.65 13.82
CA PHE A 345 0.99 32.42 12.87
C PHE A 345 1.75 33.65 12.37
N ASP A 346 1.73 33.82 11.06
CA ASP A 346 2.20 35.00 10.37
C ASP A 346 1.18 35.42 9.29
N GLU A 347 0.84 36.71 9.27
CA GLU A 347 -0.19 37.26 8.37
C GLU A 347 0.29 37.34 6.92
N SER A 348 1.60 37.45 6.70
CA SER A 348 2.18 37.54 5.36
C SER A 348 3.61 37.04 5.36
N THR A 349 3.80 35.78 4.99
CA THR A 349 5.11 35.14 4.92
C THR A 349 5.90 35.67 3.74
N GLU A 350 7.00 36.34 4.04
CA GLU A 350 7.86 36.98 3.05
C GLU A 350 8.64 35.91 2.27
N SER A 351 8.35 35.80 0.97
CA SER A 351 9.20 35.10 0.02
C SER A 351 9.92 36.13 -0.83
N SER A 352 11.24 36.03 -0.93
CA SER A 352 12.08 36.97 -1.66
C SER A 352 13.36 36.28 -2.16
N PRO A 353 13.61 36.29 -3.49
CA PRO A 353 14.87 35.81 -4.04
C PRO A 353 16.10 36.67 -3.65
N GLU A 354 15.88 37.91 -3.17
CA GLU A 354 16.94 38.92 -2.97
C GLU A 354 17.25 39.20 -1.47
N GLY A 355 16.58 38.53 -0.52
CA GLY A 355 16.90 38.58 0.92
C GLY A 355 15.70 38.38 1.87
N ASN A 356 15.97 37.83 3.07
CA ASN A 356 15.02 37.36 4.11
C ASN A 356 13.85 36.52 3.54
N ASP A 357 14.18 35.32 3.04
CA ASP A 357 13.17 34.34 2.63
C ASP A 357 12.71 33.54 3.87
N GLU A 358 11.57 33.93 4.43
CA GLU A 358 11.01 33.30 5.63
C GLU A 358 10.65 31.83 5.38
N LEU A 359 10.32 31.44 4.14
CA LEU A 359 10.09 30.04 3.79
C LEU A 359 11.35 29.18 3.97
N ASN A 360 12.54 29.73 3.67
CA ASN A 360 13.79 29.02 3.94
C ASN A 360 14.07 28.92 5.44
N GLN A 361 13.73 29.96 6.21
CA GLN A 361 13.88 29.91 7.66
C GLN A 361 12.94 28.87 8.28
N ILE A 362 11.69 28.82 7.82
CA ILE A 362 10.71 27.80 8.19
C ILE A 362 11.26 26.39 7.92
N TYR A 363 11.79 26.15 6.71
CA TYR A 363 12.41 24.87 6.37
C TYR A 363 13.57 24.50 7.31
N VAL A 364 14.45 25.44 7.65
CA VAL A 364 15.58 25.18 8.55
C VAL A 364 15.13 24.92 9.98
N ASP A 365 14.12 25.63 10.46
CA ASP A 365 13.70 25.58 11.87
C ASP A 365 12.77 24.39 12.15
N TYR A 366 11.88 24.06 11.21
CA TYR A 366 10.80 23.08 11.42
C TYR A 366 11.06 21.75 10.71
N PHE A 367 11.54 21.74 9.46
CA PHE A 367 11.86 20.46 8.80
C PHE A 367 13.25 19.93 9.19
N LEU A 368 14.28 20.78 9.13
CA LEU A 368 15.65 20.38 9.48
C LEU A 368 15.90 20.36 10.99
N HIS A 369 15.14 21.13 11.76
CA HIS A 369 15.41 21.43 13.17
C HIS A 369 16.88 21.85 13.42
N GLY A 370 17.44 22.64 12.51
CA GLY A 370 18.84 23.07 12.55
C GLY A 370 19.88 21.98 12.29
N ASN A 371 19.46 20.77 11.88
CA ASN A 371 20.35 19.68 11.45
C ASN A 371 20.33 19.54 9.92
N GLU A 372 21.37 20.04 9.26
CA GLU A 372 21.51 19.93 7.79
C GLU A 372 21.64 18.47 7.30
N ASN A 373 21.98 17.53 8.19
CA ASN A 373 22.04 16.10 7.90
C ASN A 373 20.83 15.36 8.49
N ASN A 374 19.67 16.03 8.62
CA ASN A 374 18.45 15.35 9.02
C ASN A 374 18.13 14.28 7.97
N TRP A 375 18.08 13.02 8.38
CA TRP A 375 17.85 11.87 7.48
C TRP A 375 16.52 12.00 6.74
N ARG A 376 15.54 12.71 7.32
CA ARG A 376 14.25 12.98 6.68
C ARG A 376 14.39 13.73 5.36
N CYS A 377 15.48 14.47 5.12
CA CYS A 377 15.74 15.12 3.82
C CYS A 377 15.94 14.14 2.67
N GLY A 378 16.40 12.91 2.98
CA GLY A 378 16.61 11.85 2.01
C GLY A 378 15.31 11.17 1.58
N VAL A 379 14.22 11.37 2.35
CA VAL A 379 12.99 10.57 2.25
C VAL A 379 11.75 11.45 2.05
N PHE A 380 11.58 12.48 2.87
CA PHE A 380 10.38 13.31 2.91
C PHE A 380 10.49 14.51 1.97
N HIS A 381 9.45 14.71 1.17
CA HIS A 381 9.17 15.97 0.51
C HIS A 381 8.57 16.94 1.53
N TYR A 382 9.09 18.15 1.62
CA TYR A 382 8.59 19.14 2.59
C TYR A 382 7.47 19.99 2.00
N GLY A 383 6.26 19.87 2.54
CA GLY A 383 5.12 20.68 2.13
C GLY A 383 4.57 21.51 3.29
N VAL A 384 4.44 22.83 3.13
CA VAL A 384 3.93 23.70 4.20
C VAL A 384 2.64 24.42 3.80
N VAL A 385 1.67 24.46 4.71
CA VAL A 385 0.45 25.28 4.58
C VAL A 385 0.59 26.53 5.45
N ILE A 386 0.97 27.64 4.81
CA ILE A 386 1.05 28.96 5.44
C ILE A 386 -0.28 29.71 5.31
N TYR A 387 -0.46 30.80 6.05
CA TYR A 387 -1.64 31.64 5.89
C TYR A 387 -1.67 32.34 4.53
N GLN A 388 -0.66 33.16 4.23
CA GLN A 388 -0.55 33.89 2.97
C GLN A 388 0.91 34.21 2.64
N SER A 389 1.35 33.83 1.44
CA SER A 389 2.65 34.28 0.91
C SER A 389 2.54 35.71 0.36
N SER A 390 3.62 36.48 0.47
CA SER A 390 3.76 37.81 -0.12
C SER A 390 3.77 37.84 -1.65
N GLU A 391 4.05 36.70 -2.32
CA GLU A 391 4.18 36.63 -3.78
C GLU A 391 3.05 35.85 -4.47
N VAL A 392 2.88 34.57 -4.13
CA VAL A 392 1.99 33.64 -4.84
C VAL A 392 1.34 32.64 -3.90
N ASN A 393 0.12 32.21 -4.22
CA ASN A 393 -0.65 31.31 -3.36
C ASN A 393 -0.13 29.85 -3.35
N GLY A 394 0.87 29.53 -4.16
CA GLY A 394 1.53 28.24 -4.21
C GLY A 394 2.83 28.35 -5.02
N ASN A 395 3.90 27.76 -4.50
CA ASN A 395 5.17 27.60 -5.22
C ASN A 395 6.07 26.55 -4.55
N ALA A 396 6.89 25.90 -5.37
CA ALA A 396 8.17 25.37 -4.91
C ALA A 396 9.14 26.53 -4.58
N PHE A 397 9.78 26.47 -3.41
CA PHE A 397 10.73 27.49 -2.93
C PHE A 397 12.13 26.91 -2.68
N GLY A 398 12.43 25.78 -3.32
CA GLY A 398 13.72 25.13 -3.32
C GLY A 398 13.59 23.70 -3.79
N ASN A 399 14.68 22.94 -3.67
CA ASN A 399 14.67 21.52 -3.98
C ASN A 399 13.86 20.79 -2.92
N ASN A 400 13.02 19.86 -3.36
CA ASN A 400 12.19 19.02 -2.50
C ASN A 400 11.25 19.73 -1.52
N ARG A 401 10.87 20.98 -1.78
CA ARG A 401 10.05 21.75 -0.85
C ARG A 401 9.11 22.74 -1.51
N PHE A 402 7.91 22.85 -0.97
CA PHE A 402 6.85 23.67 -1.53
C PHE A 402 5.87 24.21 -0.49
N GLN A 403 5.17 25.28 -0.82
CA GLN A 403 4.15 25.89 0.03
C GLN A 403 2.83 26.07 -0.72
N ILE A 404 1.72 26.04 0.03
CA ILE A 404 0.45 26.64 -0.39
C ILE A 404 -0.07 27.63 0.66
N SER A 405 -0.75 28.68 0.19
CA SER A 405 -1.36 29.71 1.04
C SER A 405 -2.82 29.41 1.30
N SER A 406 -3.18 29.17 2.57
CA SER A 406 -4.54 28.81 2.98
C SER A 406 -5.55 29.93 2.68
N HIS A 407 -5.21 31.19 2.93
CA HIS A 407 -6.07 32.35 2.63
C HIS A 407 -6.40 32.41 1.13
N GLY A 408 -5.38 32.27 0.29
CA GLY A 408 -5.55 32.19 -1.16
C GLY A 408 -6.39 30.99 -1.61
N MET A 409 -6.29 29.84 -0.95
CA MET A 409 -7.14 28.68 -1.23
C MET A 409 -8.59 28.91 -0.82
N GLU A 410 -8.86 29.56 0.32
CA GLU A 410 -10.21 29.92 0.74
C GLU A 410 -10.87 30.93 -0.23
N GLU A 411 -10.11 31.92 -0.70
CA GLU A 411 -10.59 32.83 -1.74
C GLU A 411 -10.99 32.07 -3.03
N LYS A 412 -10.19 31.08 -3.44
CA LYS A 412 -10.55 30.22 -4.58
C LYS A 412 -11.77 29.36 -4.29
N ALA A 413 -11.84 28.76 -3.11
CA ALA A 413 -12.96 27.91 -2.69
C ALA A 413 -14.28 28.68 -2.57
N SER A 414 -14.24 30.00 -2.39
CA SER A 414 -15.44 30.87 -2.39
C SER A 414 -16.17 30.93 -3.74
N ILE A 415 -15.52 30.47 -4.83
CA ILE A 415 -16.10 30.43 -6.16
C ILE A 415 -17.16 29.30 -6.22
N PRO A 416 -18.46 29.58 -6.51
CA PRO A 416 -19.57 28.64 -6.27
C PRO A 416 -19.51 27.26 -6.94
N TYR A 417 -18.68 27.08 -7.96
CA TYR A 417 -18.55 25.83 -8.72
C TYR A 417 -17.24 25.09 -8.43
N LEU A 418 -16.41 25.59 -7.51
CA LEU A 418 -15.24 24.89 -7.01
C LEU A 418 -15.58 24.22 -5.67
N ASN A 419 -15.03 23.03 -5.46
CA ASN A 419 -15.14 22.33 -4.18
C ASN A 419 -13.88 22.65 -3.37
N ARG A 420 -14.06 23.01 -2.09
CA ARG A 420 -12.96 23.43 -1.21
C ARG A 420 -11.87 22.35 -1.08
N ASP A 421 -12.25 21.09 -0.87
CA ASP A 421 -11.28 19.99 -0.71
C ASP A 421 -10.51 19.75 -2.02
N VAL A 422 -11.19 19.84 -3.17
CA VAL A 422 -10.54 19.76 -4.49
C VAL A 422 -9.59 20.93 -4.73
N VAL A 423 -9.92 22.15 -4.30
CA VAL A 423 -9.04 23.32 -4.43
C VAL A 423 -7.75 23.09 -3.66
N TYR A 424 -7.84 22.70 -2.38
CA TYR A 424 -6.67 22.44 -1.54
C TYR A 424 -5.84 21.26 -2.06
N ALA A 425 -6.47 20.11 -2.33
CA ALA A 425 -5.78 18.92 -2.81
C ALA A 425 -5.12 19.15 -4.17
N SER A 426 -5.82 19.80 -5.11
CA SER A 426 -5.26 20.10 -6.43
C SER A 426 -4.09 21.07 -6.36
N ALA A 427 -4.13 22.05 -5.45
CA ALA A 427 -3.02 22.98 -5.26
C ALA A 427 -1.82 22.28 -4.61
N TYR A 428 -2.05 21.52 -3.55
CA TYR A 428 -1.00 20.79 -2.86
C TYR A 428 -0.32 19.79 -3.80
N MET A 429 -1.10 18.97 -4.52
CA MET A 429 -0.60 18.05 -5.55
C MET A 429 0.14 18.76 -6.68
N HIS A 430 -0.34 19.93 -7.12
CA HIS A 430 0.35 20.72 -8.15
C HIS A 430 1.75 21.12 -7.70
N GLU A 431 1.87 21.60 -6.46
CA GLU A 431 3.15 22.03 -5.92
C GLU A 431 4.08 20.85 -5.63
N THR A 432 3.55 19.72 -5.13
CA THR A 432 4.28 18.45 -5.05
C THR A 432 4.79 18.03 -6.44
N GLY A 433 4.01 18.21 -7.51
CA GLY A 433 4.43 17.86 -8.87
C GLY A 433 5.70 18.59 -9.35
N HIS A 434 6.02 19.78 -8.81
CA HIS A 434 7.28 20.46 -9.12
C HIS A 434 8.51 19.77 -8.53
N THR A 435 8.33 18.90 -7.54
CA THR A 435 9.42 18.09 -6.95
C THR A 435 9.61 16.74 -7.64
N LEU A 436 8.79 16.41 -8.65
CA LEU A 436 8.71 15.08 -9.27
C LEU A 436 9.24 15.02 -10.72
N GLY A 437 10.09 15.98 -11.10
CA GLY A 437 10.80 15.95 -12.38
C GLY A 437 9.92 16.21 -13.62
N PHE A 438 8.76 16.84 -13.44
CA PHE A 438 7.86 17.08 -14.56
C PHE A 438 8.39 18.14 -15.54
N TRP A 439 8.93 17.73 -16.69
CA TRP A 439 9.16 18.62 -17.83
C TRP A 439 9.04 17.91 -19.20
N PRO A 440 8.41 18.51 -20.23
CA PRO A 440 7.69 19.78 -20.25
C PRO A 440 6.29 19.69 -19.59
N ILE A 441 5.78 20.82 -19.08
CA ILE A 441 4.42 20.92 -18.51
C ILE A 441 3.54 21.85 -19.37
N PRO A 442 2.67 21.31 -20.23
CA PRO A 442 1.74 22.12 -21.01
C PRO A 442 0.80 22.95 -20.14
N GLY A 443 0.57 24.21 -20.50
CA GLY A 443 -0.37 25.08 -19.80
C GLY A 443 0.18 25.71 -18.51
N HIS A 444 1.34 25.26 -18.03
CA HIS A 444 2.07 25.83 -16.90
C HIS A 444 2.97 27.00 -17.35
N ASN A 445 2.36 28.10 -17.83
CA ASN A 445 3.08 29.32 -18.18
C ASN A 445 2.14 30.55 -18.17
N SER A 446 2.72 31.74 -18.08
CA SER A 446 2.00 33.02 -18.04
C SER A 446 1.06 33.31 -19.22
N HIS A 447 1.24 32.64 -20.37
CA HIS A 447 0.44 32.80 -21.58
C HIS A 447 -0.68 31.74 -21.71
N SER A 448 -0.84 30.88 -20.71
CA SER A 448 -1.82 29.78 -20.71
C SER A 448 -2.66 29.72 -19.43
N LYS A 449 -2.56 30.76 -18.58
CA LYS A 449 -3.24 30.87 -17.28
C LYS A 449 -4.73 31.19 -17.37
N TYR A 450 -5.20 31.82 -18.45
CA TYR A 450 -6.57 32.35 -18.53
C TYR A 450 -7.30 32.01 -19.83
N PRO A 451 -8.65 31.85 -19.79
CA PRO A 451 -9.45 31.51 -20.97
C PRO A 451 -9.36 32.47 -22.17
N TYR A 452 -8.96 33.73 -21.97
CA TYR A 452 -8.77 34.67 -23.08
C TYR A 452 -7.42 34.52 -23.78
N GLN A 453 -6.51 33.70 -23.25
CA GLN A 453 -5.21 33.44 -23.84
C GLN A 453 -5.27 32.21 -24.76
N LEU A 454 -4.61 32.28 -25.92
CA LEU A 454 -4.61 31.15 -26.87
C LEU A 454 -3.99 29.88 -26.27
N GLY A 455 -2.94 30.04 -25.45
CA GLY A 455 -2.25 28.93 -24.78
C GLY A 455 -3.20 28.06 -23.96
N TRP A 456 -4.15 28.66 -23.25
CA TRP A 456 -5.16 27.96 -22.44
C TRP A 456 -5.95 26.92 -23.24
N TRP A 457 -6.34 27.27 -24.47
CA TRP A 457 -7.10 26.37 -25.35
C TRP A 457 -6.19 25.32 -26.00
N LEU A 458 -4.96 25.70 -26.35
CA LEU A 458 -3.99 24.80 -26.99
C LEU A 458 -3.49 23.68 -26.08
N THR A 459 -3.64 23.82 -24.77
CA THR A 459 -3.19 22.84 -23.77
C THR A 459 -4.35 22.20 -23.03
N ARG A 460 -5.60 22.40 -23.47
CA ARG A 460 -6.77 21.89 -22.75
C ARG A 460 -6.89 20.37 -22.78
N THR A 461 -6.29 19.72 -23.78
CA THR A 461 -6.18 18.27 -23.85
C THR A 461 -5.28 17.71 -22.76
N TYR A 462 -4.30 18.47 -22.25
CA TYR A 462 -3.46 18.08 -21.12
C TYR A 462 -4.24 18.19 -19.80
N LYS A 463 -4.89 17.09 -19.39
CA LYS A 463 -5.72 17.02 -18.18
C LYS A 463 -4.87 16.62 -16.97
N SER A 464 -4.27 17.61 -16.34
CA SER A 464 -3.40 17.41 -15.18
C SER A 464 -3.58 18.60 -14.23
N CYS A 465 -3.50 18.38 -12.92
CA CYS A 465 -3.46 19.47 -11.95
C CYS A 465 -2.27 20.42 -12.20
N MET A 466 -1.19 19.94 -12.86
CA MET A 466 -0.03 20.74 -13.29
C MET A 466 -0.37 21.83 -14.33
N ASN A 467 -1.50 21.70 -15.03
CA ASN A 467 -1.97 22.69 -15.98
C ASN A 467 -2.83 23.75 -15.26
N TYR A 468 -2.47 25.04 -15.38
CA TYR A 468 -3.22 26.14 -14.75
C TYR A 468 -4.72 26.19 -15.10
N GLY A 469 -5.14 25.57 -16.23
CA GLY A 469 -6.56 25.46 -16.54
C GLY A 469 -7.34 24.47 -15.70
N TYR A 470 -6.65 23.56 -15.04
CA TYR A 470 -7.17 22.46 -14.23
C TYR A 470 -6.78 22.57 -12.75
N MET A 471 -5.75 23.36 -12.38
CA MET A 471 -5.13 23.54 -11.05
C MET A 471 -6.04 23.77 -9.82
N TYR A 472 -7.36 23.83 -9.94
CA TYR A 472 -8.28 23.88 -8.79
C TYR A 472 -9.56 23.08 -9.02
N LYS A 473 -9.56 22.21 -10.02
CA LYS A 473 -10.77 21.57 -10.56
C LYS A 473 -10.68 20.06 -10.58
N MET A 474 -9.50 19.48 -10.37
CA MET A 474 -9.28 18.03 -10.38
C MET A 474 -8.05 17.68 -9.55
N VAL A 475 -8.06 16.50 -8.95
CA VAL A 475 -6.93 15.94 -8.20
C VAL A 475 -6.48 14.69 -8.96
N ASP A 476 -5.63 14.90 -9.95
CA ASP A 476 -5.06 13.86 -10.80
C ASP A 476 -3.94 14.46 -11.66
N TYR A 477 -2.93 13.67 -11.98
CA TYR A 477 -2.02 13.98 -13.09
C TYR A 477 -2.55 13.42 -14.40
N SER A 478 -1.96 13.84 -15.52
CA SER A 478 -2.36 13.34 -16.83
C SER A 478 -1.97 11.88 -17.03
N ASP A 479 -2.89 11.09 -17.57
CA ASP A 479 -2.71 9.70 -17.99
C ASP A 479 -2.20 9.56 -19.44
N GLY A 480 -1.99 10.68 -20.14
CA GLY A 480 -1.50 10.70 -21.52
C GLY A 480 -2.43 10.05 -22.55
N SER A 481 -3.69 9.77 -22.19
CA SER A 481 -4.63 9.07 -23.06
C SER A 481 -5.15 9.91 -24.23
N ARG A 482 -4.84 11.23 -24.28
CA ARG A 482 -5.32 12.14 -25.33
C ARG A 482 -4.25 12.46 -26.36
N ILE A 483 -4.69 12.63 -27.60
CA ILE A 483 -3.82 12.62 -28.78
C ILE A 483 -2.83 13.80 -28.84
N ILE A 484 -3.18 14.98 -28.32
CA ILE A 484 -2.43 16.21 -28.55
C ILE A 484 -1.89 16.75 -27.24
N ARG A 485 -0.55 16.79 -27.10
CA ARG A 485 0.14 17.45 -25.99
C ARG A 485 -0.32 16.97 -24.61
N ASP A 486 -0.81 15.74 -24.52
CA ASP A 486 -1.15 15.06 -23.27
C ASP A 486 0.03 14.17 -22.92
N TYR A 487 0.83 14.57 -21.93
CA TYR A 487 1.95 13.77 -21.48
C TYR A 487 1.47 12.88 -20.35
N ASP A 488 1.80 11.59 -20.40
CA ASP A 488 1.52 10.68 -19.29
C ASP A 488 2.45 11.04 -18.13
N ASP A 489 1.93 11.84 -17.21
CA ASP A 489 2.62 12.36 -16.04
C ASP A 489 2.85 11.25 -15.01
N TRP A 490 1.90 10.33 -14.86
CA TRP A 490 2.04 9.17 -13.98
C TRP A 490 3.21 8.29 -14.42
N SER A 491 3.28 7.94 -15.70
CA SER A 491 4.37 7.09 -16.22
C SER A 491 5.74 7.77 -16.27
N ARG A 492 5.81 9.11 -16.33
CA ARG A 492 7.08 9.86 -16.43
C ARG A 492 7.52 10.49 -15.11
N MET A 493 6.79 10.24 -14.02
CA MET A 493 7.14 10.70 -12.69
C MET A 493 8.53 10.19 -12.31
N ASP A 494 9.37 11.10 -11.81
CA ASP A 494 10.70 10.77 -11.30
C ASP A 494 10.71 11.05 -9.80
N LEU A 495 10.43 10.04 -9.00
CA LEU A 495 10.41 10.12 -7.54
C LEU A 495 11.82 10.41 -6.99
N THR A 496 12.88 9.93 -7.66
CA THR A 496 14.29 10.24 -7.34
C THR A 496 14.74 11.66 -7.72
N TYR A 497 13.87 12.48 -8.30
CA TYR A 497 14.25 13.76 -8.90
C TYR A 497 14.92 14.71 -7.90
N PHE A 498 14.45 14.71 -6.65
CA PHE A 498 14.95 15.60 -5.61
C PHE A 498 16.39 15.27 -5.20
N GLN A 499 16.77 13.99 -5.21
CA GLN A 499 18.12 13.53 -4.85
C GLN A 499 19.17 14.03 -5.85
N LYS A 500 18.82 14.05 -7.15
CA LYS A 500 19.69 14.51 -8.25
C LYS A 500 20.04 16.01 -8.17
N GLN A 501 19.34 16.77 -7.34
CA GLN A 501 19.59 18.20 -7.15
C GLN A 501 20.44 18.50 -5.89
N ILE A 502 20.77 17.49 -5.09
CA ILE A 502 21.65 17.59 -3.93
C ILE A 502 23.12 17.38 -4.33
N GLU A 503 23.38 16.67 -5.44
CA GLU A 503 24.68 16.55 -6.13
C GLU A 503 25.03 17.80 -6.96
#